data_AF-A0A1Q7M736-F1
#
_entry.id   AF-A0A1Q7M736-F1
#
_cell.length_a   1.000
_cell.length_b   1.000
_cell.length_c   1.000
_cell.angle_alpha   90.00
_cell.angle_beta   90.00
_cell.angle_gamma   90.00
#
_symmetry.space_group_name_H-M   'P 1'
#
loop_
_entity.id
_entity.type
_entity.pdbx_description
1 polymer ?
#
loop_
_entity_poly.entity_id
_entity_poly.type
_entity_poly.pdbx_seq_one_letter_code
_entity_poly.pdbx_strand_id
1 'polypeptide(L)'
;MPDLGSRIVLYHAIRSARQLGLSYAQMQRKLFEDTGIRLSKASISYWLRGIHDPSGSLNRFHPDPSPELSYEIGVALSDGKINVRDYHREILLSVTDKDFASEFGICLGRVLGRGEPYKSQVERKKSQMDSAGVNHPSPQISQLQLVQSKKVD
;
A
#
# COMPACT_ATOMS: atom_id res chain seq x y z
N MET A 1 1.25 10.76 -13.48
CA MET A 1 2.32 9.75 -13.34
C MET A 1 1.76 8.42 -13.82
N PRO A 2 2.53 7.58 -14.55
CA PRO A 2 2.04 6.31 -15.06
C PRO A 2 1.83 5.27 -13.93
N ASP A 3 1.13 4.17 -14.22
CA ASP A 3 0.87 3.08 -13.27
C ASP A 3 2.17 2.37 -12.81
N LEU A 4 2.08 1.45 -11.86
CA LEU A 4 3.28 0.78 -11.32
C LEU A 4 4.06 0.00 -12.38
N GLY A 5 3.40 -0.80 -13.21
CA GLY A 5 4.06 -1.62 -14.23
C GLY A 5 4.83 -0.74 -15.20
N SER A 6 4.18 0.32 -15.69
CA SER A 6 4.80 1.31 -16.55
C SER A 6 5.99 2.03 -15.89
N ARG A 7 5.90 2.39 -14.60
CA ARG A 7 7.01 3.02 -13.86
C ARG A 7 8.23 2.10 -13.75
N ILE A 8 8.02 0.80 -13.49
CA ILE A 8 9.11 -0.19 -13.41
C ILE A 8 9.81 -0.34 -14.76
N VAL A 9 9.05 -0.49 -15.85
CA VAL A 9 9.60 -0.56 -17.22
C VAL A 9 10.41 0.68 -17.56
N LEU A 10 9.87 1.87 -17.32
CA LEU A 10 10.56 3.15 -17.56
C LEU A 10 11.84 3.26 -16.73
N TYR A 11 11.83 2.82 -15.47
CA TYR A 11 13.01 2.86 -14.61
C TYR A 11 14.16 2.00 -15.14
N HIS A 12 13.88 0.78 -15.60
CA HIS A 12 14.87 -0.08 -16.23
C HIS A 12 15.42 0.54 -17.53
N ALA A 13 14.54 1.07 -18.38
CA ALA A 13 14.95 1.73 -19.61
C ALA A 13 15.86 2.95 -19.36
N ILE A 14 15.55 3.77 -18.34
CA ILE A 14 16.40 4.88 -17.89
C ILE A 14 17.78 4.40 -17.44
N ARG A 15 17.84 3.31 -16.66
CA ARG A 15 19.12 2.74 -16.17
C ARG A 15 19.97 2.24 -17.33
N SER A 16 19.39 1.52 -18.28
CA SER A 16 20.08 1.06 -19.49
C SER A 16 20.58 2.24 -20.35
N ALA A 17 19.74 3.26 -20.55
CA ALA A 17 20.13 4.46 -21.29
C ALA A 17 21.27 5.23 -20.61
N ARG A 18 21.29 5.27 -19.26
CA ARG A 18 22.38 5.89 -18.50
C ARG A 18 23.69 5.12 -18.65
N GLN A 19 23.65 3.79 -18.67
CA GLN A 19 24.83 2.95 -18.91
C GLN A 19 25.42 3.17 -20.30
N LEU A 20 24.58 3.47 -21.30
CA LEU A 20 24.99 3.84 -22.65
C LEU A 20 25.47 5.31 -22.79
N GLY A 21 25.54 6.06 -21.69
CA GLY A 21 26.06 7.44 -21.69
C GLY A 21 25.10 8.50 -22.24
N LEU A 22 23.81 8.20 -22.39
CA LEU A 22 22.84 9.18 -22.90
C LEU A 22 22.67 10.36 -21.94
N SER A 23 22.46 11.55 -22.50
CA SER A 23 22.02 12.74 -21.75
C SER A 23 20.55 12.63 -21.34
N TYR A 24 20.11 13.41 -20.35
CA TYR A 24 18.71 13.45 -19.92
C TYR A 24 17.73 13.75 -21.06
N ALA A 25 18.10 14.62 -22.01
CA ALA A 25 17.26 14.95 -23.16
C ALA A 25 17.13 13.77 -24.13
N GLN A 26 18.23 13.06 -24.39
CA GLN A 26 18.22 11.85 -25.22
C GLN A 26 17.42 10.72 -24.56
N MET A 27 17.57 10.53 -23.24
CA MET A 27 16.76 9.55 -22.50
C MET A 27 15.28 9.87 -22.61
N GLN A 28 14.89 11.12 -22.37
CA GLN A 28 13.49 11.52 -22.42
C GLN A 28 12.86 11.29 -23.80
N ARG A 29 13.60 11.62 -24.87
CA ARG A 29 13.15 11.38 -26.24
C ARG A 29 13.00 9.88 -26.51
N LYS A 30 14.03 9.09 -26.17
CA LYS A 30 14.01 7.63 -26.36
C LYS A 30 12.86 6.96 -25.60
N LEU A 31 12.63 7.33 -24.34
CA LEU A 31 11.53 6.79 -23.55
C LEU A 31 10.17 7.11 -24.18
N PHE A 32 9.99 8.32 -24.68
CA PHE A 32 8.76 8.72 -25.35
C PHE A 32 8.56 7.96 -26.67
N GLU A 33 9.62 7.77 -27.46
CA GLU A 33 9.57 6.96 -28.70
C GLU A 33 9.24 5.49 -28.41
N ASP A 34 9.86 4.90 -27.39
CA ASP A 34 9.71 3.47 -27.06
C ASP A 34 8.38 3.15 -26.36
N THR A 35 7.84 4.08 -25.56
CA THR A 35 6.69 3.81 -24.66
C THR A 35 5.48 4.73 -24.86
N GLY A 36 5.61 5.81 -25.62
CA GLY A 36 4.61 6.88 -25.71
C GLY A 36 4.50 7.75 -24.45
N ILE A 37 5.25 7.46 -23.38
CA ILE A 37 5.14 8.15 -22.09
C ILE A 37 6.19 9.26 -21.99
N ARG A 38 5.74 10.50 -21.80
CA ARG A 38 6.63 11.64 -21.60
C ARG A 38 6.98 11.80 -20.12
N LEU A 39 8.17 11.31 -19.74
CA LEU A 39 8.69 11.48 -18.39
C LEU A 39 9.48 12.79 -18.26
N SER A 40 9.30 13.53 -17.16
CA SER A 40 10.03 14.79 -16.95
C SER A 40 11.52 14.54 -16.66
N LYS A 41 12.39 15.48 -17.06
CA LYS A 41 13.83 15.42 -16.70
C LYS A 41 14.06 15.33 -15.20
N ALA A 42 13.23 16.01 -14.39
CA ALA A 42 13.30 15.95 -12.94
C ALA A 42 13.04 14.52 -12.42
N SER A 43 12.00 13.85 -12.93
CA SER A 43 11.69 12.47 -12.56
C SER A 43 12.83 11.51 -12.92
N ILE A 44 13.39 11.65 -14.13
CA ILE A 44 14.55 10.86 -14.57
C ILE A 44 15.75 11.07 -13.62
N SER A 45 16.05 12.33 -13.31
CA SER A 45 17.14 12.71 -12.39
C SER A 45 16.92 12.12 -10.99
N TYR A 46 15.73 12.27 -10.43
CA TYR A 46 15.40 11.79 -9.10
C TYR A 46 15.46 10.26 -9.00
N TRP A 47 15.00 9.53 -10.01
CA TRP A 47 15.12 8.06 -10.04
C TRP A 47 16.58 7.60 -10.19
N LEU A 48 17.37 8.24 -11.07
CA LEU A 48 18.78 7.89 -11.22
C LEU A 48 19.61 8.16 -9.96
N ARG A 49 19.28 9.25 -9.25
CA ARG A 49 19.91 9.64 -7.97
C ARG A 49 19.40 8.87 -6.76
N GLY A 50 18.36 8.03 -6.92
CA GLY A 50 17.72 7.32 -5.82
C GLY A 50 16.95 8.22 -4.84
N ILE A 51 16.63 9.46 -5.23
CA ILE A 51 15.80 10.38 -4.42
C ILE A 51 14.36 9.89 -4.34
N HIS A 52 13.87 9.31 -5.44
CA HIS A 52 12.56 8.68 -5.49
C HIS A 52 12.69 7.26 -6.03
N ASP A 53 11.97 6.33 -5.39
CA ASP A 53 11.81 4.98 -5.90
C ASP A 53 10.69 4.96 -6.97
N PRO A 54 10.84 4.23 -8.08
CA PRO A 54 9.76 4.04 -9.06
C PRO A 54 8.49 3.41 -8.45
N SER A 55 8.60 2.59 -7.39
CA SER A 55 7.45 2.08 -6.63
C SER A 55 6.75 3.17 -5.81
N GLY A 56 7.40 4.31 -5.57
CA GLY A 56 6.86 5.39 -4.75
C GLY A 56 6.69 4.98 -3.29
N SER A 57 5.54 5.28 -2.71
CA SER A 57 5.19 4.99 -1.31
C SER A 57 4.46 3.65 -1.11
N LEU A 58 4.53 2.74 -2.09
CA LEU A 58 3.92 1.42 -1.94
C LEU A 58 4.67 0.60 -0.89
N ASN A 59 3.94 -0.09 -0.02
CA ASN A 59 4.53 -1.08 0.87
C ASN A 59 5.16 -2.20 0.03
N ARG A 60 6.45 -2.47 0.29
CA ARG A 60 7.08 -3.72 -0.16
C ARG A 60 6.64 -4.83 0.79
N PHE A 61 6.44 -6.01 0.24
CA PHE A 61 6.06 -7.19 1.00
C PHE A 61 6.80 -8.40 0.44
N HIS A 62 6.87 -9.47 1.23
CA HIS A 62 7.43 -10.75 0.80
C HIS A 62 6.38 -11.50 -0.02
N PRO A 63 6.56 -11.66 -1.35
CA PRO A 63 5.57 -12.32 -2.20
C PRO A 63 5.65 -13.85 -2.14
N ASP A 64 6.61 -14.38 -1.38
CA ASP A 64 6.80 -15.81 -1.21
C ASP A 64 5.58 -16.44 -0.52
N PRO A 65 5.13 -17.63 -0.96
CA PRO A 65 4.05 -18.34 -0.28
C PRO A 65 4.38 -18.54 1.22
N SER A 66 3.51 -18.05 2.08
CA SER A 66 3.61 -18.20 3.54
C SER A 66 2.23 -18.35 4.17
N PRO A 67 2.14 -19.00 5.35
CA PRO A 67 0.90 -19.05 6.11
C PRO A 67 0.32 -17.66 6.37
N GLU A 68 1.18 -16.68 6.69
CA GLU A 68 0.77 -15.30 6.93
C GLU A 68 0.20 -14.64 5.68
N LEU A 69 0.84 -14.80 4.52
CA LEU A 69 0.33 -14.23 3.28
C LEU A 69 -1.00 -14.88 2.88
N SER A 70 -1.12 -16.20 3.05
CA SER A 70 -2.38 -16.92 2.82
C SER A 70 -3.49 -16.43 3.77
N TYR A 71 -3.16 -16.18 5.03
CA TYR A 71 -4.08 -15.64 6.02
C TYR A 71 -4.57 -14.24 5.61
N GLU A 72 -3.65 -13.34 5.26
CA GLU A 72 -3.98 -11.97 4.81
C GLU A 72 -4.89 -11.97 3.58
N ILE A 73 -4.61 -12.85 2.60
CA ILE A 73 -5.47 -13.03 1.42
C ILE A 73 -6.85 -13.53 1.83
N GLY A 74 -6.91 -14.52 2.72
CA GLY A 74 -8.16 -15.05 3.26
C GLY A 74 -9.01 -13.98 3.95
N VAL A 75 -8.39 -13.16 4.81
CA VAL A 75 -9.05 -12.03 5.46
C VAL A 75 -9.55 -11.02 4.44
N ALA A 76 -8.70 -10.62 3.48
CA ALA A 76 -9.06 -9.64 2.46
C ALA A 76 -10.24 -10.08 1.56
N LEU A 77 -10.40 -11.40 1.35
CA LEU A 77 -11.49 -11.98 0.56
C LEU A 77 -12.77 -12.26 1.37
N SER A 78 -12.69 -12.28 2.70
CA SER A 78 -13.81 -12.60 3.59
C SER A 78 -14.33 -11.36 4.33
N ASP A 79 -13.81 -11.10 5.52
CA ASP A 79 -14.26 -10.03 6.42
C ASP A 79 -13.56 -8.68 6.18
N GLY A 80 -12.49 -8.69 5.39
CA GLY A 80 -11.72 -7.52 5.03
C GLY A 80 -12.48 -6.58 4.09
N LYS A 81 -12.29 -5.28 4.30
CA LYS A 81 -12.77 -4.22 3.41
C LYS A 81 -11.60 -3.64 2.65
N ILE A 82 -11.67 -3.74 1.32
CA ILE A 82 -10.67 -3.14 0.43
C ILE A 82 -11.18 -1.77 -0.01
N ASN A 83 -10.56 -0.71 0.49
CA ASN A 83 -10.83 0.64 0.02
C ASN A 83 -9.85 0.99 -1.09
N VAL A 84 -10.37 1.30 -2.28
CA VAL A 84 -9.56 1.80 -3.40
C VAL A 84 -9.96 3.24 -3.67
N ARG A 85 -9.05 4.17 -3.37
CA ARG A 85 -9.09 5.57 -3.80
C ARG A 85 -7.88 5.84 -4.70
N ASP A 86 -7.94 6.88 -5.52
CA ASP A 86 -6.96 7.18 -6.60
C ASP A 86 -5.50 6.87 -6.25
N TYR A 87 -5.05 7.30 -5.06
CA TYR A 87 -3.67 7.12 -4.58
C TYR A 87 -3.56 6.35 -3.27
N HIS A 88 -4.67 5.81 -2.77
CA HIS A 88 -4.74 5.16 -1.46
C HIS A 88 -5.45 3.82 -1.60
N ARG A 89 -4.73 2.74 -1.27
CA ARG A 89 -5.29 1.39 -1.21
C ARG A 89 -5.21 0.93 0.22
N GLU A 90 -6.31 0.47 0.79
CA GLU A 90 -6.34 0.07 2.18
C GLU A 90 -7.03 -1.27 2.31
N ILE A 91 -6.47 -2.12 3.16
CA ILE A 91 -7.15 -3.31 3.68
C ILE A 91 -7.51 -2.98 5.12
N LEU A 92 -8.80 -3.04 5.42
CA LEU A 92 -9.36 -2.75 6.73
C LEU A 92 -10.05 -3.99 7.27
N LEU A 93 -9.69 -4.39 8.49
CA LEU A 93 -10.43 -5.38 9.26
C LEU A 93 -11.15 -4.67 10.41
N SER A 94 -12.47 -4.84 10.51
CA SER A 94 -13.29 -4.24 11.58
C SER A 94 -14.12 -5.32 12.26
N VAL A 95 -13.63 -5.82 13.41
CA VAL A 95 -14.19 -7.00 14.09
C VAL A 95 -14.28 -6.77 15.60
N THR A 96 -15.18 -7.48 16.27
CA THR A 96 -15.30 -7.41 17.74
C THR A 96 -14.29 -8.35 18.42
N ASP A 97 -13.91 -9.44 17.74
CA ASP A 97 -12.92 -10.40 18.20
C ASP A 97 -11.52 -9.76 18.22
N LYS A 98 -10.94 -9.67 19.41
CA LYS A 98 -9.64 -9.05 19.64
C LYS A 98 -8.48 -9.95 19.20
N ASP A 99 -8.63 -11.26 19.37
CA ASP A 99 -7.59 -12.21 19.01
C ASP A 99 -7.48 -12.28 17.50
N PHE A 100 -8.62 -12.27 16.80
CA PHE A 100 -8.65 -12.19 15.33
C PHE A 100 -8.00 -10.91 14.78
N ALA A 101 -8.32 -9.75 15.38
CA ALA A 101 -7.70 -8.48 15.02
C ALA A 101 -6.20 -8.44 15.33
N SER A 102 -5.77 -9.08 16.41
CA SER A 102 -4.36 -9.19 16.81
C SER A 102 -3.57 -10.05 15.83
N GLU A 103 -4.09 -11.24 15.49
CA GLU A 103 -3.44 -12.17 14.56
C GLU A 103 -3.29 -11.54 13.17
N PHE A 104 -4.34 -10.85 12.68
CA PHE A 104 -4.24 -10.04 11.46
C PHE A 104 -3.12 -8.99 11.53
N GLY A 105 -3.00 -8.28 12.65
CA GLY A 105 -1.91 -7.32 12.84
C GLY A 105 -0.51 -7.95 12.83
N ILE A 106 -0.38 -9.17 13.36
CA ILE A 106 0.87 -9.95 13.40
C ILE A 106 1.23 -10.45 12.00
N CYS A 107 0.30 -11.14 11.31
CA CYS A 107 0.50 -11.67 9.97
C CYS A 107 0.86 -10.55 8.99
N LEU A 108 0.11 -9.45 9.01
CA LEU A 108 0.39 -8.29 8.16
C LEU A 108 1.76 -7.67 8.45
N GLY A 109 2.16 -7.60 9.73
CA GLY A 109 3.49 -7.15 10.12
C GLY A 109 4.60 -8.00 9.47
N ARG A 110 4.47 -9.33 9.54
CA ARG A 110 5.43 -10.28 8.96
C ARG A 110 5.47 -10.19 7.44
N VAL A 111 4.31 -10.16 6.76
CA VAL A 111 4.22 -10.05 5.30
C VAL A 111 4.88 -8.78 4.79
N LEU A 112 4.72 -7.66 5.51
CA LEU A 112 5.31 -6.37 5.16
C LEU A 112 6.74 -6.18 5.68
N GLY A 113 7.36 -7.22 6.26
CA GLY A 113 8.74 -7.17 6.75
C GLY A 113 8.95 -6.22 7.93
N ARG A 114 7.92 -5.98 8.74
CA ARG A 114 8.00 -5.17 9.95
C ARG A 114 8.48 -6.02 11.14
N GLY A 115 9.31 -5.44 11.99
CA GLY A 115 9.73 -6.05 13.25
C GLY A 115 8.67 -6.02 14.35
N GLU A 116 7.53 -5.36 14.13
CA GLU A 116 6.47 -5.15 15.11
C GLU A 116 5.09 -5.36 14.45
N PRO A 117 4.11 -5.95 15.16
CA PRO A 117 2.74 -6.09 14.67
C PRO A 117 2.06 -4.74 14.41
N TYR A 118 1.08 -4.72 13.51
CA TYR A 118 0.15 -3.61 13.44
C TYR A 118 -0.77 -3.61 14.66
N LYS A 119 -1.04 -2.43 15.23
CA LYS A 119 -1.95 -2.28 16.37
C LYS A 119 -3.36 -2.00 15.89
N SER A 120 -4.33 -2.71 16.44
CA SER A 120 -5.75 -2.41 16.24
C SER A 120 -6.15 -1.20 17.09
N GLN A 121 -6.86 -0.25 16.50
CA GLN A 121 -7.58 0.79 17.22
C GLN A 121 -8.90 0.24 17.74
N VAL A 122 -9.23 0.49 19.00
CA VAL A 122 -10.53 0.10 19.56
C VAL A 122 -11.49 1.28 19.40
N GLU A 123 -12.46 1.14 18.51
CA GLU A 123 -13.55 2.10 18.35
C GLU A 123 -14.77 1.64 19.16
N ARG A 124 -15.35 2.56 19.94
CA ARG A 124 -16.66 2.33 20.58
C ARG A 124 -17.75 2.82 19.65
N LYS A 125 -18.61 1.92 19.17
CA LYS A 125 -19.80 2.33 18.41
C LYS A 125 -20.69 3.20 19.32
N LYS A 126 -21.28 4.29 18.81
CA LYS A 126 -22.29 5.04 19.59
C LYS A 126 -23.48 4.12 19.89
N SER A 127 -23.94 4.12 21.13
CA SER A 127 -25.10 3.34 21.58
C SER A 127 -26.32 3.75 20.77
N GLN A 128 -26.91 2.79 20.06
CA GLN A 128 -28.18 3.00 19.38
C GLN A 128 -29.29 2.65 20.37
N MET A 129 -30.11 3.65 20.71
CA MET A 129 -31.28 3.45 21.55
C MET A 129 -32.31 2.69 20.71
N ASP A 130 -32.73 1.53 21.18
CA ASP A 130 -33.79 0.75 20.53
C ASP A 130 -35.16 1.40 20.78
N SER A 131 -36.17 0.95 20.05
CA SER A 131 -37.54 1.48 20.09
C SER A 131 -38.20 1.39 21.48
N ALA A 132 -37.59 0.63 22.40
CA ALA A 132 -38.03 0.40 23.77
C ALA A 132 -37.29 1.27 24.81
N GLY A 133 -36.30 2.08 24.40
CA GLY A 133 -35.54 2.96 25.30
C GLY A 133 -34.51 2.25 26.18
N VAL A 134 -34.11 1.02 25.82
CA VAL A 134 -33.12 0.22 26.54
C VAL A 134 -31.72 0.51 25.97
N ASN A 135 -30.82 0.94 26.85
CA ASN A 135 -29.46 1.25 26.46
C ASN A 135 -28.60 -0.02 26.47
N HIS A 136 -28.36 -0.61 25.31
CA HIS A 136 -27.46 -1.74 25.18
C HIS A 136 -25.99 -1.27 25.13
N PRO A 137 -25.07 -1.90 25.88
CA PRO A 137 -23.65 -1.57 25.79
C PRO A 137 -23.18 -1.79 24.36
N SER A 138 -22.64 -0.73 23.75
CA SER A 138 -22.13 -0.80 22.40
C SER A 138 -21.02 -1.84 22.27
N PRO A 139 -21.02 -2.67 21.21
CA PRO A 139 -19.89 -3.56 20.95
C PRO A 139 -18.61 -2.73 20.75
N GLN A 140 -17.51 -3.17 21.38
CA GLN A 140 -16.18 -2.64 21.12
C GLN A 140 -15.69 -3.24 19.81
N ILE A 141 -15.48 -2.41 18.80
CA ILE A 141 -14.96 -2.87 17.50
C ILE A 141 -13.48 -2.57 17.47
N SER A 142 -12.67 -3.61 17.31
CA SER A 142 -11.27 -3.49 16.96
C SER A 142 -11.19 -3.22 15.45
N GLN A 143 -10.68 -2.06 15.07
CA GLN A 143 -10.36 -1.71 13.69
C GLN A 143 -8.86 -1.72 13.49
N LEU A 144 -8.38 -2.44 12.49
CA LEU A 144 -6.98 -2.37 12.06
C LEU A 144 -6.96 -1.85 10.62
N GLN A 145 -6.38 -0.65 10.46
CA GLN A 145 -6.24 0.02 9.17
C GLN A 145 -4.81 -0.15 8.67
N LEU A 146 -4.65 -0.78 7.50
CA LEU A 146 -3.45 -0.57 6.70
C LEU A 146 -3.68 0.64 5.79
N VAL A 147 -3.24 1.81 6.25
CA VAL A 147 -3.26 3.02 5.44
C VAL A 147 -2.03 3.02 4.52
N GLN A 148 -2.23 2.93 3.21
CA GLN A 148 -1.19 3.30 2.23
C GLN A 148 -1.28 4.81 2.01
N SER A 149 -0.72 5.61 2.93
CA SER A 149 -0.56 7.06 2.77
C SER A 149 0.91 7.45 2.76
N LYS A 150 1.25 8.32 1.81
CA LYS A 150 2.50 9.07 1.81
C LYS A 150 2.64 9.84 3.13
N LYS A 151 3.84 9.80 3.74
CA LYS A 151 4.37 11.01 4.37
C LYS A 151 4.79 11.92 3.21
N VAL A 152 4.10 13.04 3.03
CA VAL A 152 4.52 14.11 2.12
C VAL A 152 5.52 14.93 2.93
N ASP A 153 6.78 14.89 2.52
CA ASP A 153 7.69 16.03 2.68
C ASP A 153 7.62 16.87 1.39
#